data_AF-A0A1B6NRD5-F1
#
_entry.id   AF-A0A1B6NRD5-F1
#
_cell.length_a   1.000
_cell.length_b   1.000
_cell.length_c   1.000
_cell.angle_alpha   90.00
_cell.angle_beta   90.00
_cell.angle_gamma   90.00
#
_symmetry.space_group_name_H-M   'P 1'
#
loop_
_entity.id
_entity.type
_entity.pdbx_description
1 polymer ?
#
loop_
_entity_poly.entity_id
_entity_poly.type
_entity_poly.pdbx_seq_one_letter_code
_entity_poly.pdbx_strand_id
1 'polypeptide(L)'
;MTCHEGALLSDNEFHVTGFHLYGRRFEDLGRSEFTQDVKDIGKFRTPSLLGVSNTGPWMHNGLFTQFRPMIEQYNAGGFRPKARGSKASDPFFPVTTPLIEPLNLTEEEVTALVEFLNIL
;
A
#
# COMPACT_ATOMS: atom_id res chain seq x y z
N MET A 1 -9.51 0.82 12.37
CA MET A 1 -8.22 1.53 12.55
C MET A 1 -7.87 2.18 11.23
N THR A 2 -7.36 3.41 11.28
CA THR A 2 -7.07 4.28 10.13
C THR A 2 -5.55 4.39 9.99
N CYS A 3 -5.00 4.17 8.79
CA CYS A 3 -3.53 4.14 8.63
C CYS A 3 -2.90 5.54 8.54
N HIS A 4 -3.58 6.50 7.91
CA HIS A 4 -3.06 7.84 7.68
C HIS A 4 -3.73 8.85 8.62
N GLU A 5 -3.34 8.83 9.89
CA GLU A 5 -3.92 9.66 10.95
C GLU A 5 -2.86 10.46 11.74
N GLY A 6 -3.33 11.40 12.56
CA GLY A 6 -2.48 12.24 13.42
C GLY A 6 -1.68 13.30 12.66
N ALA A 7 -0.74 13.95 13.38
CA ALA A 7 0.01 15.09 12.87
C ALA A 7 0.91 14.79 11.66
N LEU A 8 1.31 13.52 11.48
CA LEU A 8 2.12 13.08 10.35
C LEU A 8 1.29 12.44 9.24
N LEU A 9 -0.02 12.29 9.42
CA LEU A 9 -0.88 11.51 8.53
C LEU A 9 -0.30 10.12 8.28
N SER A 10 0.12 9.47 9.37
CA SER A 10 0.74 8.14 9.38
C SER A 10 0.69 7.57 10.79
N ASP A 11 0.25 6.32 10.90
CA ASP A 11 0.29 5.49 12.10
C ASP A 11 1.71 4.98 12.43
N ASN A 12 2.67 5.12 11.51
CA ASN A 12 4.00 4.50 11.56
C ASN A 12 3.99 2.97 11.72
N GLU A 13 2.86 2.33 11.48
CA GLU A 13 2.72 0.88 11.45
C GLU A 13 3.10 0.33 10.06
N PHE A 14 3.03 -0.98 9.93
CA PHE A 14 3.51 -1.70 8.75
C PHE A 14 2.42 -2.63 8.23
N HIS A 15 2.07 -2.46 6.95
CA HIS A 15 0.93 -3.13 6.35
C HIS A 15 1.30 -3.76 5.01
N VAL A 16 0.59 -4.83 4.66
CA VAL A 16 0.63 -5.40 3.30
C VAL A 16 -0.48 -4.74 2.49
N THR A 17 -0.12 -3.88 1.53
CA THR A 17 -1.07 -3.18 0.64
C THR A 17 -1.35 -3.92 -0.67
N GLY A 18 -0.74 -5.09 -0.85
CA GLY A 18 -0.89 -5.93 -2.04
C GLY A 18 0.12 -5.66 -3.15
N PHE A 19 0.88 -4.57 -3.10
CA PHE A 19 1.88 -4.23 -4.13
C PHE A 19 3.23 -4.96 -4.00
N HIS A 20 3.34 -5.94 -3.09
CA HIS A 20 4.55 -6.75 -2.95
C HIS A 20 4.81 -7.59 -4.20
N LEU A 21 6.08 -7.87 -4.47
CA LEU A 21 6.52 -8.72 -5.57
C LEU A 21 7.04 -10.09 -5.08
N TYR A 22 6.56 -10.55 -3.92
CA TYR A 22 6.92 -11.85 -3.34
C TYR A 22 6.81 -12.99 -4.37
N GLY A 23 7.89 -13.76 -4.50
CA GLY A 23 8.05 -14.86 -5.45
C GLY A 23 8.23 -14.44 -6.92
N ARG A 24 8.49 -13.15 -7.20
CA ARG A 24 8.65 -12.60 -8.56
C ARG A 24 9.99 -11.86 -8.70
N ARG A 25 10.35 -11.50 -9.93
CA ARG A 25 11.49 -10.63 -10.19
C ARG A 25 11.28 -9.28 -9.49
N PHE A 26 12.34 -8.75 -8.86
CA PHE A 26 12.30 -7.57 -7.98
C PHE A 26 11.55 -7.81 -6.66
N GLU A 27 11.63 -9.04 -6.14
CA GLU A 27 11.19 -9.34 -4.79
C GLU A 27 11.88 -8.45 -3.77
N ASP A 28 11.06 -7.85 -2.91
CA ASP A 28 11.43 -7.08 -1.73
C ASP A 28 10.56 -7.64 -0.61
N LEU A 29 11.19 -8.14 0.46
CA LEU A 29 10.46 -8.76 1.56
C LEU A 29 9.94 -7.71 2.57
N GLY A 30 10.33 -6.45 2.41
CA GLY A 30 9.92 -5.33 3.26
C GLY A 30 10.46 -5.48 4.68
N ARG A 31 9.59 -5.27 5.67
CA ARG A 31 9.96 -5.28 7.10
C ARG A 31 10.70 -6.56 7.54
N SER A 32 10.37 -7.72 6.95
CA SER A 32 10.98 -8.99 7.35
C SER A 32 12.47 -9.08 7.03
N GLU A 33 13.00 -8.28 6.10
CA GLU A 33 14.46 -8.25 5.84
C GLU A 33 15.24 -7.85 7.10
N PHE A 34 14.65 -7.02 7.94
CA PHE A 34 15.25 -6.61 9.21
C PHE A 34 14.78 -7.48 10.39
N THR A 35 13.48 -7.75 10.50
CA THR A 35 12.93 -8.46 11.68
C THR A 35 13.18 -9.96 11.65
N GLN A 36 13.43 -10.54 10.46
CA GLN A 36 13.55 -11.98 10.24
C GLN A 36 12.29 -12.79 10.63
N ASP A 37 11.15 -12.13 10.82
CA ASP A 37 9.85 -12.77 11.08
C ASP A 37 9.09 -12.96 9.76
N VAL A 38 8.69 -14.21 9.48
CA VAL A 38 7.87 -14.57 8.32
C VAL A 38 6.50 -13.86 8.30
N LYS A 39 5.99 -13.43 9.47
CA LYS A 39 4.75 -12.67 9.56
C LYS A 39 4.88 -11.23 9.06
N ASP A 40 6.11 -10.74 8.86
CA ASP A 40 6.39 -9.39 8.40
C ASP A 40 6.67 -9.30 6.89
N ILE A 41 6.64 -10.43 6.18
CA ILE A 41 6.89 -10.47 4.73
C ILE A 41 5.86 -9.60 4.00
N GLY A 42 6.37 -8.73 3.12
CA GLY A 42 5.56 -7.86 2.27
C GLY A 42 4.92 -6.69 3.02
N LYS A 43 5.24 -6.50 4.32
CA LYS A 43 4.80 -5.32 5.06
C LYS A 43 5.73 -4.15 4.82
N PHE A 44 5.15 -3.00 4.51
CA PHE A 44 5.85 -1.73 4.37
C PHE A 44 5.29 -0.71 5.34
N ARG A 45 6.14 0.17 5.84
CA ARG A 45 5.73 1.24 6.76
C ARG A 45 4.74 2.17 6.05
N THR A 46 3.68 2.58 6.74
CA THR A 46 2.81 3.67 6.30
C THR A 46 3.61 4.97 6.21
N PRO A 47 3.88 5.53 5.01
CA PRO A 47 4.63 6.77 4.92
C PRO A 47 3.78 7.95 5.42
N SER A 48 4.44 9.03 5.84
CA SER A 48 3.75 10.31 6.07
C SER A 48 3.22 10.84 4.74
N LEU A 49 2.04 11.47 4.78
CA LEU A 49 1.47 12.16 3.61
C LEU A 49 1.85 13.64 3.54
N LEU A 50 2.62 14.17 4.49
CA LEU A 50 3.08 15.56 4.44
C LEU A 50 4.06 15.76 3.29
N GLY A 51 3.82 16.77 2.45
CA GLY A 51 4.61 17.05 1.25
C GLY A 51 4.56 15.96 0.18
N VAL A 52 3.60 15.03 0.25
CA VAL A 52 3.55 13.82 -0.60
C VAL A 52 3.50 14.15 -2.10
N SER A 53 2.93 15.30 -2.48
CA SER A 53 2.88 15.79 -3.86
C SER A 53 4.27 16.00 -4.50
N ASN A 54 5.31 16.19 -3.69
CA ASN A 54 6.67 16.48 -4.15
C ASN A 54 7.59 15.26 -4.20
N THR A 55 7.09 14.06 -3.87
CA THR A 55 7.93 12.87 -3.68
C THR A 55 7.61 11.72 -4.63
N GLY A 56 6.94 12.01 -5.74
CA GLY A 56 6.66 11.00 -6.75
C GLY A 56 7.94 10.43 -7.37
N PRO A 57 7.89 9.21 -7.95
CA PRO A 57 6.75 8.29 -7.97
C PRO A 57 6.53 7.58 -6.62
N TRP A 58 5.32 7.12 -6.37
CA TRP A 58 4.87 6.63 -5.05
C TRP A 58 4.76 5.10 -4.97
N MET A 59 4.50 4.63 -3.74
CA MET A 59 4.69 3.25 -3.25
C MET A 59 6.16 2.89 -3.06
N HIS A 60 6.43 1.81 -2.33
CA HIS A 60 7.80 1.33 -2.10
C HIS A 60 8.55 0.98 -3.39
N ASN A 61 7.81 0.68 -4.45
CA ASN A 61 8.34 0.27 -5.76
C ASN A 61 8.19 1.35 -6.85
N GLY A 62 7.71 2.55 -6.52
CA GLY A 62 7.54 3.64 -7.48
C GLY A 62 6.53 3.37 -8.60
N LEU A 63 5.53 2.50 -8.37
CA LEU A 63 4.58 2.08 -9.41
C LEU A 63 3.65 3.20 -9.90
N PHE A 64 3.33 4.17 -9.05
CA PHE A 64 2.35 5.22 -9.39
C PHE A 64 3.04 6.56 -9.64
N THR A 65 2.71 7.16 -10.77
CA THR A 65 3.17 8.51 -11.17
C THR A 65 2.08 9.57 -11.01
N GLN A 66 0.85 9.16 -10.66
CA GLN A 66 -0.30 10.04 -10.48
C GLN A 66 -1.13 9.59 -9.26
N PHE A 67 -1.73 10.54 -8.53
CA PHE A 67 -2.57 10.24 -7.37
C PHE A 67 -3.88 9.54 -7.72
N ARG A 68 -4.59 10.01 -8.76
CA ARG A 68 -5.91 9.45 -9.08
C ARG A 68 -5.89 7.94 -9.30
N PRO A 69 -5.03 7.35 -10.15
CA PRO A 69 -4.99 5.89 -10.32
C PRO A 69 -4.66 5.13 -9.02
N MET A 70 -3.87 5.73 -8.14
CA MET A 70 -3.56 5.15 -6.84
C MET A 70 -4.79 5.15 -5.92
N ILE A 71 -5.49 6.29 -5.81
CA ILE A 71 -6.70 6.43 -5.00
C ILE A 71 -7.78 5.48 -5.52
N GLU A 72 -8.00 5.41 -6.83
CA GLU A 72 -8.97 4.48 -7.44
C GLU A 72 -8.66 3.02 -7.12
N GLN A 73 -7.39 2.64 -7.09
CA GLN A 73 -6.98 1.30 -6.71
C GLN A 73 -7.38 0.97 -5.26
N TYR A 74 -7.27 1.93 -4.33
CA TYR A 74 -7.77 1.76 -2.96
C TYR A 74 -9.30 1.83 -2.89
N ASN A 75 -9.93 2.71 -3.67
CA ASN A 75 -11.38 2.83 -3.76
C ASN A 75 -12.05 1.51 -4.15
N ALA A 76 -11.41 0.75 -5.05
CA ALA A 76 -11.82 -0.58 -5.47
C ALA A 76 -11.49 -1.72 -4.47
N GLY A 77 -10.95 -1.41 -3.29
CA GLY A 77 -10.59 -2.39 -2.26
C GLY A 77 -9.18 -2.96 -2.36
N GLY A 78 -8.28 -2.25 -3.06
CA GLY A 78 -6.85 -2.56 -3.12
C GLY A 78 -6.49 -3.73 -4.04
N PHE A 79 -5.19 -3.88 -4.31
CA PHE A 79 -4.72 -5.07 -5.04
C PHE A 79 -4.64 -6.27 -4.10
N ARG A 80 -5.14 -7.42 -4.55
CA ARG A 80 -5.16 -8.67 -3.79
C ARG A 80 -4.47 -9.77 -4.62
N PRO A 81 -3.12 -9.76 -4.69
CA PRO A 81 -2.40 -10.79 -5.43
C PRO A 81 -2.70 -12.17 -4.86
N LYS A 82 -2.77 -13.16 -5.73
CA LYS A 82 -2.93 -14.57 -5.35
C LYS A 82 -1.65 -15.30 -5.64
N ALA A 83 -1.26 -16.20 -4.74
CA ALA A 83 -0.15 -17.09 -4.97
C ALA A 83 -0.40 -17.96 -6.21
N ARG A 84 0.63 -18.18 -7.03
CA ARG A 84 0.57 -18.95 -8.28
C ARG A 84 1.82 -19.81 -8.42
N GLY A 85 1.75 -20.84 -9.26
CA GLY A 85 2.88 -21.72 -9.57
C GLY A 85 3.44 -22.39 -8.32
N SER A 86 4.78 -22.38 -8.17
CA SER A 86 5.48 -22.98 -7.02
C SER A 86 5.09 -22.39 -5.66
N LYS A 87 4.46 -21.21 -5.63
CA LYS A 87 4.01 -20.53 -4.41
C LYS A 87 2.54 -20.79 -4.08
N ALA A 88 1.79 -21.52 -4.91
CA ALA A 88 0.34 -21.69 -4.74
C ALA A 88 -0.08 -22.24 -3.38
N SER A 89 0.80 -23.01 -2.71
CA SER A 89 0.58 -23.57 -1.38
C SER A 89 1.52 -22.99 -0.31
N ASP A 90 2.15 -21.85 -0.57
CA ASP A 90 3.05 -21.19 0.39
C ASP A 90 2.20 -20.54 1.51
N PRO A 91 2.27 -21.05 2.76
CA PRO A 91 1.49 -20.50 3.87
C PRO A 91 1.96 -19.11 4.29
N PHE A 92 3.13 -18.66 3.81
CA PHE A 92 3.70 -17.35 4.11
C PHE A 92 3.50 -16.34 2.98
N PHE A 93 2.69 -16.67 1.97
CA PHE A 93 2.35 -15.72 0.92
C PHE A 93 1.69 -14.47 1.55
N PRO A 94 2.24 -13.25 1.35
CA PRO A 94 1.69 -12.06 1.99
C PRO A 94 0.26 -11.80 1.55
N VAL A 95 -0.61 -11.52 2.51
CA VAL A 95 -2.02 -11.26 2.26
C VAL A 95 -2.29 -9.78 2.52
N THR A 96 -2.91 -9.12 1.55
CA THR A 96 -3.36 -7.72 1.69
C THR A 96 -4.22 -7.57 2.95
N THR A 97 -3.88 -6.57 3.76
CA THR A 97 -4.53 -6.32 5.05
C THR A 97 -6.06 -6.27 4.90
N PRO A 98 -6.83 -6.82 5.86
CA PRO A 98 -8.28 -6.70 5.85
C PRO A 98 -8.75 -5.26 6.05
N LEU A 99 -7.88 -4.35 6.53
CA LEU A 99 -8.20 -2.93 6.67
C LEU A 99 -8.49 -2.22 5.34
N ILE A 100 -8.01 -2.77 4.21
CA ILE A 100 -8.31 -2.24 2.89
C ILE A 100 -9.58 -2.90 2.36
N GLU A 101 -10.66 -2.13 2.37
CA GLU A 101 -11.98 -2.50 1.87
C GLU A 101 -12.42 -1.52 0.78
N PRO A 102 -13.36 -1.88 -0.11
CA PRO A 102 -13.91 -0.94 -1.07
C PRO A 102 -14.50 0.28 -0.36
N LEU A 103 -14.09 1.47 -0.79
CA LEU A 103 -14.48 2.73 -0.15
C LEU A 103 -15.77 3.29 -0.74
N ASN A 104 -16.10 2.90 -1.97
CA ASN A 104 -17.28 3.38 -2.73
C ASN A 104 -17.35 4.91 -2.82
N LEU A 105 -16.20 5.56 -2.95
CA LEU A 105 -16.09 7.01 -3.13
C LEU A 105 -16.71 7.42 -4.47
N THR A 106 -17.37 8.58 -4.48
CA THR A 106 -17.81 9.21 -5.72
C THR A 106 -16.64 9.86 -6.45
N GLU A 107 -16.84 10.22 -7.72
CA GLU A 107 -15.85 10.96 -8.51
C GLU A 107 -15.46 12.30 -7.88
N GLU A 108 -16.43 12.97 -7.25
CA GLU A 108 -16.21 14.23 -6.53
C GLU A 108 -15.33 14.00 -5.29
N GLU A 109 -15.58 12.93 -4.53
CA GLU A 109 -14.78 12.58 -3.36
C GLU A 109 -13.34 12.16 -3.73
N VAL A 110 -13.17 11.39 -4.80
CA VAL A 110 -11.84 11.06 -5.34
C VAL A 110 -11.12 12.35 -5.75
N THR A 111 -11.80 13.26 -6.43
CA THR A 111 -11.22 14.56 -6.83
C THR A 111 -10.81 15.37 -5.60
N ALA A 112 -11.66 15.46 -4.58
CA ALA A 112 -11.37 16.16 -3.35
C ALA A 112 -10.16 15.56 -2.62
N LEU A 113 -10.01 14.23 -2.60
CA LEU A 113 -8.84 13.57 -2.04
C LEU A 113 -7.56 13.88 -2.82
N VAL A 114 -7.60 13.91 -4.15
CA VAL A 114 -6.45 14.31 -4.97
C VAL A 114 -6.02 15.73 -4.62
N GLU A 115 -6.96 16.67 -4.56
CA GLU A 115 -6.64 18.07 -4.21
C GLU A 115 -6.15 18.21 -2.77
N PHE A 116 -6.71 17.44 -1.84
CA PHE A 116 -6.22 17.37 -0.47
C PHE A 116 -4.75 16.91 -0.44
N LEU A 117 -4.38 15.84 -1.16
CA LEU A 117 -2.99 15.37 -1.21
C LEU A 117 -2.04 16.38 -1.88
N ASN A 118 -2.53 17.21 -2.80
CA ASN A 118 -1.72 18.25 -3.45
C ASN A 118 -1.34 19.39 -2.49
N ILE A 119 -2.15 19.65 -1.46
CA ILE A 119 -1.94 20.77 -0.52
C ILE A 119 -1.23 20.38 0.78
N LEU A 120 -1.00 19.08 1.01
CA LEU A 120 -0.23 18.55 2.15
C LEU A 120 1.28 18.76 2.00
#